data_AF-D1VWM0-F1
#
_entry.id   AF-D1VWM0-F1
#
_cell.length_a   1.000
_cell.length_b   1.000
_cell.length_c   1.000
_cell.angle_alpha   90.00
_cell.angle_beta   90.00
_cell.angle_gamma   90.00
#
_symmetry.space_group_name_H-M   'P 1'
#
loop_
_entity.id
_entity.type
_entity.pdbx_description
1 polymer ?
#
loop_
_entity_poly.entity_id
_entity_poly.type
_entity_poly.pdbx_seq_one_letter_code
_entity_poly.pdbx_strand_id
1 'polypeptide(L)'
;MNRCNKKIARWQQQNKEEQKMNKTEFIKVRCILEEKQRIKSKAESAGRKFSDYCREILLKGEVAAVPKMTDNEMEAICILQHTGRFYGQVSNLIKVKDER
;
A
#
# COMPACT_ATOMS: atom_id res chain seq x y z
N MET A 1 11.67 -8.17 -39.64
CA MET A 1 11.49 -9.40 -38.82
C MET A 1 11.69 -9.20 -37.31
N ASN A 2 11.41 -8.02 -36.70
CA ASN A 2 11.89 -7.70 -35.33
C ASN A 2 10.83 -7.23 -34.29
N ARG A 3 9.53 -7.22 -34.62
CA ARG A 3 8.45 -6.84 -33.66
C ARG A 3 7.93 -8.02 -32.83
N CYS A 4 7.85 -9.22 -33.43
CA CYS A 4 7.35 -10.42 -32.73
C CYS A 4 8.34 -10.90 -31.67
N ASN A 5 9.64 -10.93 -31.98
CA ASN A 5 10.68 -11.38 -31.03
C ASN A 5 10.77 -10.45 -29.80
N LYS A 6 10.51 -9.15 -29.96
CA LYS A 6 10.48 -8.19 -28.84
C LYS A 6 9.28 -8.40 -27.91
N LYS A 7 8.13 -8.83 -28.46
CA LYS A 7 6.98 -9.24 -27.65
C LYS A 7 7.31 -10.52 -26.89
N ILE A 8 7.83 -11.54 -27.58
CA ILE A 8 8.19 -12.84 -26.98
C ILE A 8 9.20 -12.68 -25.85
N ALA A 9 10.22 -11.84 -26.02
CA ALA A 9 11.20 -11.53 -24.97
C ALA A 9 10.54 -10.89 -23.73
N ARG A 10 9.59 -9.95 -23.91
CA ARG A 10 8.81 -9.37 -22.79
C ARG A 10 7.93 -10.41 -22.09
N TRP A 11 7.28 -11.30 -22.84
CA TRP A 11 6.49 -12.40 -22.29
C TRP A 11 7.35 -13.37 -21.47
N GLN A 12 8.58 -13.65 -21.92
CA GLN A 12 9.52 -14.49 -21.17
C GLN A 12 10.08 -13.79 -19.93
N GLN A 13 10.30 -12.48 -19.97
CA GLN A 13 10.67 -11.68 -18.80
C GLN A 13 9.54 -11.64 -17.77
N GLN A 14 8.28 -11.47 -18.20
CA GLN A 14 7.10 -11.53 -17.33
C GLN A 14 6.93 -12.90 -16.68
N ASN A 15 7.11 -13.99 -17.42
CA ASN A 15 7.06 -15.35 -16.85
C ASN A 15 8.17 -15.61 -15.81
N LYS A 16 9.37 -15.05 -16.01
CA LYS A 16 10.47 -15.15 -15.02
C LYS A 16 10.21 -14.32 -13.76
N GLU A 17 9.52 -13.19 -13.88
CA GLU A 17 9.06 -12.38 -12.74
C GLU A 17 7.90 -13.07 -12.00
N GLU A 18 7.01 -13.74 -12.72
CA GLU A 18 5.91 -14.56 -12.17
C GLU A 18 6.42 -15.79 -11.41
N GLN A 19 7.49 -16.44 -11.85
CA GLN A 19 8.13 -17.55 -11.12
C GLN A 19 8.73 -17.15 -9.76
N LYS A 20 9.02 -15.85 -9.56
CA LYS A 20 9.48 -15.32 -8.26
C LYS A 20 8.34 -14.99 -7.29
N MET A 21 7.09 -15.11 -7.73
CA MET A 21 5.91 -14.69 -6.99
C MET A 21 5.10 -15.92 -6.56
N ASN A 22 4.74 -16.01 -5.28
CA ASN A 22 3.91 -17.10 -4.72
C ASN A 22 2.45 -17.14 -5.26
N LYS A 23 2.15 -16.45 -6.37
CA LYS A 23 0.81 -16.33 -6.96
C LYS A 23 0.81 -17.09 -8.30
N THR A 24 0.17 -18.26 -8.33
CA THR A 24 0.27 -19.23 -9.43
C THR A 24 -0.88 -19.21 -10.44
N GLU A 25 -2.05 -18.67 -10.07
CA GLU A 25 -3.26 -18.72 -10.90
C GLU A 25 -3.86 -17.34 -11.17
N PHE A 26 -4.42 -17.19 -12.39
CA PHE A 26 -5.06 -15.96 -12.84
C PHE A 26 -6.58 -16.07 -12.82
N ILE A 27 -7.22 -15.11 -12.14
CA ILE A 27 -8.67 -14.93 -12.17
C ILE A 27 -9.00 -13.84 -13.20
N LYS A 28 -9.84 -14.17 -14.18
CA LYS A 28 -10.32 -13.22 -15.20
C LYS A 28 -11.82 -12.97 -14.99
N VAL A 29 -12.18 -11.71 -14.78
CA VAL A 29 -13.57 -11.28 -14.57
C VAL A 29 -14.04 -10.45 -15.78
N ARG A 30 -15.21 -10.80 -16.33
CA ARG A 30 -15.88 -9.98 -17.37
C ARG A 30 -16.62 -8.84 -16.68
N CYS A 31 -16.43 -7.61 -17.16
CA CYS A 31 -17.05 -6.41 -16.61
C CYS A 31 -17.34 -5.40 -17.72
N ILE A 32 -18.34 -4.56 -17.50
CA ILE A 32 -18.68 -3.40 -18.33
C ILE A 32 -17.65 -2.29 -18.07
N LEU A 33 -17.49 -1.35 -19.02
CA LEU A 33 -16.51 -0.27 -18.89
C LEU A 33 -16.74 0.59 -17.63
N GLU A 34 -17.99 0.92 -17.33
CA GLU A 34 -18.38 1.71 -16.15
C GLU A 34 -18.07 0.98 -14.84
N GLU A 35 -18.36 -0.31 -14.77
CA GLU A 35 -18.04 -1.14 -13.60
C GLU A 35 -16.53 -1.17 -13.36
N LYS A 36 -15.75 -1.33 -14.43
CA LYS A 36 -14.29 -1.31 -14.35
C LYS A 36 -13.77 0.04 -13.85
N GLN A 37 -14.36 1.15 -14.27
CA GLN A 37 -14.01 2.48 -13.77
C GLN A 37 -14.36 2.62 -12.28
N ARG A 38 -15.56 2.21 -11.86
CA ARG A 38 -15.96 2.27 -10.44
C ARG A 38 -15.04 1.44 -9.54
N ILE A 39 -14.66 0.24 -9.97
CA ILE A 39 -13.73 -0.61 -9.20
C ILE A 39 -12.34 0.05 -9.12
N LYS A 40 -11.87 0.69 -10.19
CA LYS A 40 -10.60 1.45 -10.17
C LYS A 40 -10.65 2.62 -9.19
N SER A 41 -11.70 3.44 -9.25
CA SER A 41 -11.83 4.58 -8.33
C SER A 41 -11.91 4.14 -6.87
N LYS A 42 -12.58 3.02 -6.58
CA LYS A 42 -12.60 2.44 -5.22
C LYS A 42 -11.25 1.87 -4.78
N ALA A 43 -10.48 1.29 -5.70
CA ALA A 43 -9.13 0.82 -5.39
C ALA A 43 -8.19 2.00 -5.09
N GLU A 44 -8.30 3.08 -5.85
CA GLU A 44 -7.54 4.32 -5.66
C GLU A 44 -7.88 4.99 -4.33
N SER A 45 -9.17 5.08 -3.98
CA SER A 45 -9.57 5.65 -2.68
C SER A 45 -9.11 4.80 -1.50
N ALA A 46 -9.04 3.48 -1.65
CA ALA A 46 -8.46 2.58 -0.66
C ALA A 46 -6.91 2.58 -0.65
N GLY A 47 -6.26 3.28 -1.60
CA GLY A 47 -4.80 3.30 -1.72
C GLY A 47 -4.17 1.96 -2.09
N ARG A 48 -4.95 1.03 -2.68
CA ARG A 48 -4.50 -0.32 -3.05
C ARG A 48 -4.32 -0.45 -4.57
N LYS A 49 -3.42 -1.35 -4.99
CA LYS A 49 -3.34 -1.75 -6.40
C LYS A 49 -4.64 -2.46 -6.80
N PHE A 50 -5.12 -2.21 -8.02
CA PHE A 50 -6.36 -2.79 -8.53
C PHE A 50 -6.43 -4.31 -8.36
N SER A 51 -5.34 -5.04 -8.67
CA SER A 51 -5.32 -6.50 -8.55
C SER A 51 -5.41 -6.98 -7.09
N ASP A 52 -4.73 -6.30 -6.17
CA ASP A 52 -4.77 -6.67 -4.76
C ASP A 52 -6.12 -6.30 -4.14
N TYR A 53 -6.72 -5.17 -4.55
CA TYR A 53 -8.07 -4.75 -4.19
C TYR A 53 -9.11 -5.80 -4.58
N CYS A 54 -9.11 -6.25 -5.85
CA CYS A 54 -10.03 -7.28 -6.32
C CYS A 54 -9.83 -8.60 -5.57
N ARG A 55 -8.57 -9.00 -5.31
CA ARG A 55 -8.28 -10.22 -4.55
C ARG A 55 -8.80 -10.14 -3.13
N GLU A 56 -8.61 -9.00 -2.47
CA GLU A 56 -9.02 -8.80 -1.08
C GLU A 56 -10.55 -8.80 -0.94
N ILE A 57 -11.27 -8.15 -1.87
CA ILE A 57 -12.74 -8.24 -1.93
C ILE A 57 -13.20 -9.69 -2.09
N LEU A 58 -12.60 -10.44 -3.03
CA LEU A 58 -13.03 -11.81 -3.30
C LEU A 58 -12.75 -12.76 -2.12
N LEU A 59 -11.67 -12.52 -1.35
CA LEU A 59 -11.30 -13.37 -0.22
C LEU A 59 -12.01 -13.00 1.09
N LYS A 60 -12.13 -11.71 1.38
CA LYS A 60 -12.61 -11.21 2.68
C LYS A 60 -14.01 -10.62 2.63
N GLY A 61 -14.51 -10.24 1.46
CA GLY A 61 -15.81 -9.57 1.29
C GLY A 61 -15.77 -8.05 1.51
N GLU A 62 -14.74 -7.53 2.17
CA GLU A 62 -14.58 -6.11 2.47
C GLU A 62 -13.13 -5.63 2.29
N VAL A 63 -12.96 -4.35 2.00
CA VAL A 63 -11.65 -3.68 1.94
C VAL A 63 -11.69 -2.42 2.78
N ALA A 64 -10.84 -2.37 3.80
CA ALA A 64 -10.62 -1.18 4.59
C ALA A 64 -9.96 -0.10 3.72
N ALA A 65 -10.69 0.96 3.43
CA ALA A 65 -10.13 2.16 2.83
C ALA A 65 -9.49 2.98 3.95
N VAL A 66 -8.17 2.86 4.11
CA VAL A 66 -7.43 3.70 5.06
C VAL A 66 -7.25 5.06 4.41
N PRO A 67 -7.82 6.14 4.98
CA PRO A 67 -7.62 7.48 4.46
C PRO A 67 -6.13 7.82 4.46
N LYS A 68 -5.68 8.53 3.43
CA LYS A 68 -4.33 9.10 3.45
C LYS A 68 -4.28 10.19 4.51
N MET A 69 -3.21 10.16 5.30
CA MET A 69 -2.95 11.17 6.31
C MET A 69 -2.87 12.55 5.63
N THR A 70 -3.58 13.53 6.18
CA THR A 70 -3.58 14.91 5.68
C THR A 70 -2.32 15.65 6.14
N ASP A 71 -1.93 16.70 5.43
CA ASP A 71 -0.73 17.48 5.74
C ASP A 71 -0.78 18.06 7.16
N ASN A 72 -1.95 18.52 7.59
CA ASN A 72 -2.19 19.03 8.95
C ASN A 72 -2.02 17.95 10.01
N GLU A 73 -2.54 16.74 9.76
CA GLU A 73 -2.34 15.61 10.68
C GLU A 73 -0.86 15.25 10.77
N MET A 74 -0.13 15.28 9.65
CA MET A 74 1.31 14.99 9.63
C MET A 74 2.09 15.99 10.48
N GLU A 75 1.79 17.29 10.34
CA GLU A 75 2.41 18.34 11.14
C GLU A 75 2.08 18.18 12.62
N ALA A 76 0.81 17.92 12.97
CA ALA A 76 0.39 17.68 14.33
C ALA A 76 1.14 16.49 14.97
N ILE A 77 1.30 15.37 14.26
CA ILE A 77 2.09 14.23 14.76
C ILE A 77 3.55 14.60 14.95
N CYS A 78 4.14 15.35 14.02
CA CYS A 78 5.53 15.79 14.13
C CYS A 78 5.76 16.64 15.38
N ILE A 79 4.87 17.60 15.64
CA ILE A 79 4.90 18.45 16.84
C ILE A 79 4.78 17.59 18.09
N LEU A 80 3.79 16.69 18.15
CA LEU A 80 3.59 15.79 19.30
C LEU A 80 4.81 14.91 19.58
N GLN A 81 5.43 14.35 18.54
CA GLN A 81 6.65 13.55 18.67
C GLN A 81 7.81 14.39 19.21
N HIS A 82 7.96 15.61 18.71
CA HIS A 82 9.02 16.53 19.14
C HIS A 82 8.84 16.92 20.62
N THR A 83 7.63 17.30 21.01
CA THR A 83 7.30 17.65 22.39
C THR A 83 7.45 16.45 23.33
N GLY A 84 6.99 15.27 22.93
CA GLY A 84 7.14 14.04 23.70
C GLY A 84 8.61 13.69 23.97
N ARG A 85 9.49 13.93 22.99
CA ARG A 85 10.94 13.74 23.16
C ARG A 85 11.52 14.67 24.23
N PHE A 86 11.11 15.93 24.26
CA PHE A 86 11.56 16.86 25.30
C PHE A 86 11.10 16.44 26.69
N TYR A 87 9.83 16.05 26.86
CA TYR A 87 9.34 15.55 28.15
C TYR A 87 10.10 14.29 28.59
N GLY A 88 10.44 13.38 27.66
CA GLY A 88 11.28 12.23 27.95
C GLY A 88 12.68 12.62 28.43
N GLN A 89 13.31 13.62 27.80
CA GLN A 89 14.62 14.13 28.24
C GLN A 89 14.56 14.75 29.63
N VAL A 90 13.54 15.56 29.91
CA VAL A 90 13.34 16.18 31.22
C VAL A 90 13.08 15.11 32.29
N SER A 91 12.23 14.13 32.02
CA SER A 91 11.95 13.02 32.94
C SER A 91 13.21 12.22 33.27
N ASN A 92 14.04 11.93 32.26
CA ASN A 92 15.31 11.23 32.47
C ASN A 92 16.26 12.06 33.35
N LEU A 93 16.32 13.38 33.15
CA LEU A 93 17.15 14.25 33.97
C LEU A 93 16.68 14.30 35.44
N ILE A 94 15.36 14.31 35.67
CA ILE A 94 14.78 14.25 37.02
C ILE A 94 15.15 12.92 37.69
N LYS A 95 14.96 11.78 37.00
CA LYS A 95 15.30 10.45 37.52
C LYS A 95 16.77 10.35 37.93
N VAL A 96 17.68 10.80 37.07
CA VAL A 96 19.13 10.78 37.34
C VAL A 96 19.51 11.65 38.55
N LYS A 97 18.75 12.74 38.82
CA LYS A 97 18.98 13.57 40.00
C LYS A 97 18.37 13.01 41.28
N ASP A 98 17.29 12.25 41.19
CA ASP A 98 16.57 11.67 42.33
C ASP A 98 17.24 10.37 42.83
N GLU A 99 17.90 9.63 41.95
CA GLU A 99 18.71 8.44 42.29
C GLU A 99 20.05 8.78 42.97
N ARG A 100 20.37 10.06 43.19
CA ARG A 100 21.68 10.54 43.67
C ARG A 100 21.56 11.23 45.03
#